data_AF-A0AAU9PBY3-F1
#
_entry.id   AF-A0AAU9PBY3-F1
#
_cell.length_a   1.000
_cell.length_b   1.000
_cell.length_c   1.000
_cell.angle_alpha   90.00
_cell.angle_beta   90.00
_cell.angle_gamma   90.00
#
_symmetry.space_group_name_H-M   'P 1'
#
loop_
_entity.id
_entity.type
_entity.pdbx_description
1 polymer ?
#
loop_
_entity_poly.entity_id
_entity_poly.type
_entity_poly.pdbx_seq_one_letter_code
_entity_poly.pdbx_strand_id
1 'polypeptide(L)'
;MQRKFVSVKPEESELEPMKNSSKRRTASVNIRSNESPKLSPSVDQTVGMWRENNVGPEAKELLEAIERQYPDTFQGLQIRGKSVWLNMLKEFHMVIKRFMETSVDAMLEEDITSLQEDLNMFQGFGFDLSWAFKRLNMVNRLKFGNEPLQKELIALEGSLEPLQVRIRLRWKQLMEAHEMWNKAQFEYDNAAKARDKKVEEMVEEFGAEYDRVLKAHLGFDYHLSDLTPLQSFTLLDSSLFTQPSSIDLPLVRIAVGIVAYLLSSSLFRQPSPCAYRVEYRDMNKKEVFKLAKGFRGRAKNCIRIARERVEKALQYSYRDRRNKKRDMRSLWIERINAGTRVHGVNYGNFMHGLIKENIQINRKVLSELSMHEPYSFKALVDVSRTAFSGNRPLSTTTKKEGLAILV
;
A
#
# COMPACT_ATOMS: atom_id res chain seq x y z
N MET A 1 -13.27 12.51 -47.56
CA MET A 1 -13.17 11.11 -47.09
C MET A 1 -13.38 11.08 -45.59
N GLN A 2 -14.62 10.95 -45.16
CA GLN A 2 -15.02 10.94 -43.74
C GLN A 2 -14.71 9.57 -43.13
N ARG A 3 -13.92 9.53 -42.05
CA ARG A 3 -13.75 8.33 -41.23
C ARG A 3 -14.95 8.21 -40.30
N LYS A 4 -15.78 7.19 -40.54
CA LYS A 4 -16.86 6.76 -39.64
C LYS A 4 -16.25 6.37 -38.29
N PHE A 5 -16.58 7.13 -37.24
CA PHE A 5 -16.41 6.66 -35.87
C PHE A 5 -17.56 5.69 -35.57
N VAL A 6 -17.23 4.42 -35.40
CA VAL A 6 -18.16 3.40 -34.91
C VAL A 6 -18.25 3.56 -33.40
N SER A 7 -19.43 3.93 -32.90
CA SER A 7 -19.76 3.86 -31.47
C SER A 7 -19.78 2.40 -31.05
N VAL A 8 -18.78 1.98 -30.28
CA VAL A 8 -18.80 0.72 -29.54
C VAL A 8 -19.48 1.00 -28.20
N LYS A 9 -20.69 0.47 -28.01
CA LYS A 9 -21.36 0.40 -26.70
C LYS A 9 -20.51 -0.49 -25.77
N PRO A 10 -20.38 -0.17 -24.46
CA PRO A 10 -19.84 -1.14 -23.53
C PRO A 10 -20.88 -2.23 -23.30
N GLU A 11 -20.54 -3.47 -23.62
CA GLU A 11 -21.29 -4.64 -23.17
C GLU A 11 -21.16 -4.74 -21.64
N GLU A 12 -22.30 -4.69 -20.95
CA GLU A 12 -22.44 -5.15 -19.58
C GLU A 12 -22.20 -6.67 -19.57
N SER A 13 -20.98 -7.09 -19.22
CA SER A 13 -20.73 -8.46 -18.81
C SER A 13 -21.03 -8.58 -17.31
N GLU A 14 -22.09 -9.29 -17.01
CA GLU A 14 -22.50 -9.76 -15.69
C GLU A 14 -21.29 -10.28 -14.89
N LEU A 15 -20.89 -9.53 -13.85
CA LEU A 15 -20.01 -10.06 -12.82
C LEU A 15 -20.88 -10.82 -11.81
N GLU A 16 -21.09 -12.11 -12.07
CA GLU A 16 -21.51 -13.03 -11.02
C GLU A 16 -20.47 -13.02 -9.87
N PRO A 17 -20.89 -13.05 -8.59
CA PRO A 17 -19.96 -13.14 -7.49
C PRO A 17 -19.23 -14.49 -7.53
N MET A 18 -17.93 -14.45 -7.83
CA MET A 18 -17.07 -15.63 -7.71
C MET A 18 -17.14 -16.18 -6.28
N LYS A 19 -17.84 -17.30 -6.13
CA LYS A 19 -17.70 -18.21 -5.00
C LYS A 19 -16.25 -18.68 -5.00
N ASN A 20 -15.44 -18.15 -4.09
CA ASN A 20 -14.11 -18.68 -3.82
C ASN A 20 -14.22 -20.08 -3.21
N SER A 21 -14.31 -21.08 -4.08
CA SER A 21 -14.04 -22.48 -3.73
C SER A 21 -12.53 -22.65 -3.54
N SER A 22 -12.02 -22.23 -2.39
CA SER A 22 -10.75 -22.77 -1.90
C SER A 22 -10.99 -24.19 -1.39
N LYS A 23 -11.13 -25.15 -2.32
CA LYS A 23 -10.81 -26.55 -2.03
C LYS A 23 -9.33 -26.58 -1.67
N ARG A 24 -9.02 -26.51 -0.36
CA ARG A 24 -7.74 -26.98 0.16
C ARG A 24 -7.54 -28.39 -0.38
N ARG A 25 -6.62 -28.54 -1.34
CA ARG A 25 -6.01 -29.83 -1.62
C ARG A 25 -5.20 -30.19 -0.38
N THR A 26 -5.82 -30.94 0.53
CA THR A 26 -5.10 -31.71 1.53
C THR A 26 -4.29 -32.75 0.76
N ALA A 27 -3.01 -32.48 0.55
CA ALA A 27 -2.06 -33.53 0.21
C ALA A 27 -1.96 -34.42 1.44
N SER A 28 -2.73 -35.50 1.45
CA SER A 28 -2.54 -36.64 2.33
C SER A 28 -1.18 -37.24 1.99
N VAL A 29 -0.14 -36.79 2.70
CA VAL A 29 1.13 -37.50 2.78
C VAL A 29 0.84 -38.78 3.55
N ASN A 30 0.80 -39.87 2.80
CA ASN A 30 0.65 -41.24 3.29
C ASN A 30 1.92 -41.60 4.09
N ILE A 31 1.94 -41.26 5.37
CA ILE A 31 2.95 -41.79 6.30
C ILE A 31 2.51 -43.23 6.57
N ARG A 32 3.19 -44.15 5.87
CA ARG A 32 3.16 -45.58 6.16
C ARG A 32 3.29 -45.77 7.68
N SER A 33 2.30 -46.44 8.24
CA SER A 33 2.40 -47.14 9.52
C SER A 33 3.57 -48.11 9.44
N ASN A 34 4.75 -47.66 9.83
CA ASN A 34 5.82 -48.58 10.21
C ASN A 34 5.45 -49.12 11.60
N GLU A 35 4.90 -50.33 11.58
CA GLU A 35 4.83 -51.21 12.74
C GLU A 35 6.19 -51.18 13.45
N SER A 36 6.18 -50.76 14.72
CA SER A 36 7.34 -50.98 15.59
C SER A 36 7.23 -52.39 16.17
N PRO A 37 8.36 -53.13 16.29
CA PRO A 37 8.33 -54.56 16.59
C PRO A 37 7.86 -54.81 18.01
N LYS A 38 7.00 -55.81 18.18
CA LYS A 38 6.75 -56.42 19.49
C LYS A 38 8.06 -57.03 20.00
N LEU A 39 8.62 -56.42 21.04
CA LEU A 39 9.49 -57.11 21.99
C LEU A 39 8.98 -56.84 23.40
N SER A 40 8.43 -57.87 24.02
CA SER A 40 8.74 -58.18 25.42
C SER A 40 9.61 -59.45 25.38
N PRO A 41 10.67 -59.53 26.20
CA PRO A 41 10.43 -59.89 27.59
C PRO A 41 11.35 -59.20 28.63
N SER A 42 10.92 -59.34 29.89
CA SER A 42 11.62 -59.17 31.17
C SER A 42 12.09 -57.77 31.59
N VAL A 43 11.35 -57.12 32.48
CA VAL A 43 11.78 -56.79 33.86
C VAL A 43 10.53 -56.72 34.75
N ASP A 44 10.23 -57.82 35.45
CA ASP A 44 9.60 -57.74 36.76
C ASP A 44 10.63 -57.11 37.72
N GLN A 45 10.33 -55.92 38.25
CA GLN A 45 10.83 -55.31 39.50
C GLN A 45 10.80 -53.76 39.45
N THR A 46 9.63 -53.16 39.27
CA THR A 46 9.35 -51.83 39.85
C THR A 46 7.84 -51.64 39.89
N VAL A 47 7.21 -52.24 40.91
CA VAL A 47 5.86 -51.87 41.33
C VAL A 47 5.96 -50.41 41.76
N GLY A 48 5.28 -49.50 41.05
CA GLY A 48 5.37 -48.06 41.30
C GLY A 48 5.18 -47.73 42.77
N MET A 49 6.22 -47.19 43.41
CA MET A 49 6.34 -46.86 44.84
C MET A 49 5.18 -46.02 45.43
N TRP A 50 4.39 -45.38 44.58
CA TRP A 50 3.24 -44.57 44.96
C TRP A 50 1.89 -45.33 44.89
N ARG A 51 1.82 -46.49 44.23
CA ARG A 51 0.59 -47.33 44.07
C ARG A 51 0.11 -47.98 45.36
N GLU A 52 0.99 -48.13 46.35
CA GLU A 52 0.68 -48.67 47.68
C GLU A 52 0.06 -47.63 48.64
N ASN A 53 -0.03 -46.36 48.23
CA ASN A 53 -0.54 -45.27 49.05
C ASN A 53 -1.98 -44.89 48.66
N ASN A 54 -2.76 -44.44 49.65
CA ASN A 54 -4.18 -44.09 49.46
C ASN A 54 -4.32 -42.68 48.84
N VAL A 55 -3.95 -42.57 47.56
CA VAL A 55 -4.05 -41.34 46.76
C VAL A 55 -5.46 -41.28 46.16
N GLY A 56 -6.12 -40.11 46.21
CA GLY A 56 -7.46 -39.92 45.64
C GLY A 56 -7.55 -40.32 44.15
N PRO A 57 -8.74 -40.66 43.63
CA PRO A 57 -8.90 -41.24 42.30
C PRO A 57 -8.38 -40.34 41.16
N GLU A 58 -8.62 -39.03 41.26
CA GLU A 58 -8.16 -38.04 40.28
C GLU A 58 -6.63 -37.92 40.24
N ALA A 59 -5.99 -37.91 41.39
CA ALA A 59 -4.54 -37.82 41.49
C ALA A 59 -3.86 -39.11 41.00
N LYS A 60 -4.49 -40.26 41.23
CA LYS A 60 -4.02 -41.55 40.70
C LYS A 60 -4.05 -41.58 39.17
N GLU A 61 -5.14 -41.12 38.56
CA GLU A 61 -5.28 -41.08 37.10
C GLU A 61 -4.24 -40.16 36.45
N LEU A 62 -4.01 -38.97 37.02
CA LEU A 62 -3.03 -38.02 36.52
C LEU A 62 -1.59 -38.53 36.65
N LEU A 63 -1.24 -39.19 37.76
CA LEU A 63 0.08 -39.79 37.95
C LEU A 63 0.30 -40.99 37.02
N GLU A 64 -0.72 -41.82 36.81
CA GLU A 64 -0.68 -42.89 35.81
C GLU A 64 -0.50 -42.33 34.38
N ALA A 65 -1.14 -41.21 34.06
CA ALA A 65 -0.98 -40.56 32.76
C ALA A 65 0.43 -40.01 32.56
N ILE A 66 1.05 -39.44 33.60
CA ILE A 66 2.44 -38.94 33.56
C ILE A 66 3.42 -40.09 33.42
N GLU A 67 3.26 -41.16 34.21
CA GLU A 67 4.12 -42.34 34.15
C GLU A 67 4.08 -43.00 32.76
N ARG A 68 2.91 -43.03 32.11
CA ARG A 68 2.76 -43.52 30.73
C ARG A 68 3.51 -42.65 29.71
N GLN A 69 3.54 -41.34 29.90
CA GLN A 69 4.20 -40.41 28.96
C GLN A 69 5.70 -40.23 29.27
N TYR A 70 6.10 -40.33 30.53
CA TYR A 70 7.43 -40.03 31.04
C TYR A 70 7.83 -41.07 32.10
N PRO A 71 8.30 -42.25 31.68
CA PRO A 71 8.57 -43.38 32.59
C PRO A 71 9.71 -43.11 33.58
N ASP A 72 10.60 -42.16 33.27
CA ASP A 72 11.77 -41.87 34.09
C ASP A 72 11.47 -40.94 35.27
N THR A 73 10.30 -40.28 35.29
CA THR A 73 9.94 -39.22 36.25
C THR A 73 10.05 -39.65 37.73
N PHE A 74 9.84 -40.94 38.01
CA PHE A 74 9.76 -41.48 39.37
C PHE A 74 10.95 -42.41 39.74
N GLN A 75 11.99 -42.52 38.91
CA GLN A 75 13.08 -43.49 39.10
C GLN A 75 14.05 -43.11 40.24
N GLY A 76 14.23 -41.83 40.54
CA GLY A 76 15.19 -41.32 41.52
C GLY A 76 14.71 -41.19 42.97
N LEU A 77 13.51 -41.69 43.29
CA LEU A 77 12.83 -41.40 44.56
C LEU A 77 13.34 -42.24 45.74
N GLN A 78 13.69 -41.57 46.84
CA GLN A 78 14.08 -42.18 48.11
C GLN A 78 13.02 -41.87 49.18
N ILE A 79 12.22 -42.87 49.59
CA ILE A 79 11.08 -42.64 50.50
C ILE A 79 11.53 -42.51 51.96
N ARG A 80 11.06 -41.45 52.65
CA ARG A 80 11.12 -41.32 54.12
C ARG A 80 9.70 -41.10 54.70
N GLY A 81 9.14 -42.13 55.35
CA GLY A 81 7.93 -42.05 56.19
C GLY A 81 6.58 -41.87 55.47
N LYS A 82 5.57 -42.68 55.82
CA LYS A 82 4.25 -42.73 55.14
C LYS A 82 3.42 -41.43 55.24
N SER A 83 3.49 -40.69 56.35
CA SER A 83 2.64 -39.52 56.59
C SER A 83 3.10 -38.26 55.83
N VAL A 84 4.41 -38.03 55.75
CA VAL A 84 5.01 -36.90 55.03
C VAL A 84 4.84 -37.09 53.51
N TRP A 85 4.93 -38.33 53.05
CA TRP A 85 4.82 -38.70 51.65
C TRP A 85 3.45 -38.40 51.03
N LEU A 86 2.35 -38.68 51.76
CA LEU A 86 0.98 -38.43 51.28
C LEU A 86 0.70 -36.94 51.04
N ASN A 87 1.22 -36.07 51.91
CA ASN A 87 1.04 -34.63 51.74
C ASN A 87 1.87 -34.11 50.56
N MET A 88 3.12 -34.56 50.44
CA MET A 88 3.97 -34.18 49.31
C MET A 88 3.37 -34.57 47.97
N LEU A 89 2.78 -35.76 47.86
CA LEU A 89 2.19 -36.26 46.63
C LEU A 89 0.89 -35.50 46.24
N LYS A 90 0.16 -34.98 47.23
CA LYS A 90 -0.99 -34.08 47.02
C LYS A 90 -0.54 -32.71 46.51
N GLU A 91 0.51 -32.14 47.11
CA GLU A 91 1.10 -30.88 46.66
C GLU A 91 1.65 -31.01 45.23
N PHE A 92 2.35 -32.11 44.94
CA PHE A 92 2.84 -32.42 43.60
C PHE A 92 1.69 -32.50 42.59
N HIS A 93 0.59 -33.18 42.95
CA HIS A 93 -0.59 -33.25 42.10
C HIS A 93 -1.19 -31.86 41.83
N MET A 94 -1.32 -31.01 42.85
CA MET A 94 -1.85 -29.65 42.70
C MET A 94 -0.98 -28.79 41.78
N VAL A 95 0.34 -28.85 41.94
CA VAL A 95 1.30 -28.11 41.12
C VAL A 95 1.28 -28.59 39.67
N ILE A 96 1.27 -29.90 39.43
CA ILE A 96 1.24 -30.43 38.06
C ILE A 96 -0.13 -30.20 37.40
N LYS A 97 -1.22 -30.29 38.15
CA LYS A 97 -2.56 -29.93 37.66
C LYS A 97 -2.60 -28.46 37.24
N ARG A 98 -2.12 -27.54 38.11
CA ARG A 98 -1.95 -26.12 37.79
C ARG A 98 -1.09 -25.93 36.53
N PHE A 99 0.05 -26.60 36.44
CA PHE A 99 0.95 -26.53 35.28
C PHE A 99 0.31 -27.01 33.97
N MET A 100 -0.55 -28.04 34.03
CA MET A 100 -1.23 -28.59 32.86
C MET A 100 -2.47 -27.79 32.46
N GLU A 101 -3.17 -27.19 33.42
CA GLU A 101 -4.38 -26.39 33.21
C GLU A 101 -4.09 -24.93 32.82
N THR A 102 -2.95 -24.37 33.21
CA THR A 102 -2.56 -23.01 32.79
C THR A 102 -2.36 -22.96 31.27
N SER A 103 -3.21 -22.20 30.58
CA SER A 103 -3.08 -21.97 29.14
C SER A 103 -1.86 -21.11 28.86
N VAL A 104 -1.11 -21.46 27.82
CA VAL A 104 0.15 -20.79 27.43
C VAL A 104 -0.05 -19.29 27.13
N ASP A 105 -1.27 -18.87 26.78
CA ASP A 105 -1.59 -17.48 26.44
C ASP A 105 -1.89 -16.58 27.64
N ALA A 106 -2.23 -17.15 28.80
CA ALA A 106 -2.59 -16.39 30.01
C ALA A 106 -1.44 -16.24 31.02
N MET A 107 -0.27 -16.84 30.78
CA MET A 107 0.84 -16.85 31.74
C MET A 107 1.62 -15.52 31.74
N LEU A 108 1.82 -14.95 32.92
CA LEU A 108 2.71 -13.81 33.17
C LEU A 108 4.12 -14.29 33.55
N GLU A 109 5.11 -13.38 33.53
CA GLU A 109 6.49 -13.71 33.94
C GLU A 109 6.56 -14.19 35.41
N GLU A 110 5.73 -13.60 36.28
CA GLU A 110 5.63 -13.96 37.70
C GLU A 110 5.12 -15.40 37.91
N ASP A 111 4.19 -15.86 37.06
CA ASP A 111 3.67 -17.23 37.10
C ASP A 111 4.73 -18.25 36.68
N ILE A 112 5.58 -17.88 35.73
CA ILE A 112 6.69 -18.73 35.27
C ILE A 112 7.73 -18.88 36.36
N THR A 113 8.08 -17.80 37.07
CA THR A 113 9.01 -17.86 38.20
C THR A 113 8.46 -18.70 39.35
N SER A 114 7.17 -18.53 39.70
CA SER A 114 6.51 -19.34 40.73
C SER A 114 6.51 -20.83 40.36
N LEU A 115 6.15 -21.18 39.12
CA LEU A 115 6.16 -22.58 38.68
C LEU A 115 7.57 -23.17 38.60
N GLN A 116 8.57 -22.35 38.30
CA GLN A 116 9.96 -22.80 38.28
C GLN A 116 10.48 -23.10 39.69
N GLU A 117 10.10 -22.30 40.68
CA GLU A 117 10.38 -22.54 42.09
C GLU A 117 9.69 -23.81 42.59
N ASP A 118 8.40 -23.98 42.29
CA ASP A 118 7.64 -25.17 42.67
C ASP A 118 8.26 -26.45 42.08
N LEU A 119 8.62 -26.45 40.79
CA LEU A 119 9.25 -27.61 40.14
C LEU A 119 10.66 -27.90 40.69
N ASN A 120 11.42 -26.87 41.07
CA ASN A 120 12.74 -27.04 41.70
C ASN A 120 12.64 -27.69 43.08
N MET A 121 11.61 -27.37 43.86
CA MET A 121 11.36 -28.03 45.15
C MET A 121 11.18 -29.54 44.95
N PHE A 122 10.40 -29.96 43.96
CA PHE A 122 10.20 -31.39 43.66
C PHE A 122 11.44 -32.08 43.09
N GLN A 123 12.26 -31.39 42.30
CA GLN A 123 13.54 -31.95 41.85
C GLN A 123 14.47 -32.27 43.03
N GLY A 124 14.46 -31.44 44.08
CA GLY A 124 15.20 -31.68 45.33
C GLY A 124 14.77 -32.96 46.08
N PHE A 125 13.55 -33.45 45.84
CA PHE A 125 13.04 -34.72 46.39
C PHE A 125 13.34 -35.94 45.51
N GLY A 126 14.04 -35.77 44.38
CA GLY A 126 14.45 -36.84 43.48
C GLY A 126 13.47 -37.13 42.33
N PHE A 127 12.58 -36.19 41.99
CA PHE A 127 11.74 -36.27 40.79
C PHE A 127 12.49 -35.78 39.55
N ASP A 128 12.47 -36.58 38.47
CA ASP A 128 13.09 -36.20 37.20
C ASP A 128 12.11 -35.36 36.34
N LEU A 129 12.10 -34.05 36.58
CA LEU A 129 11.20 -33.08 35.94
C LEU A 129 11.79 -32.38 34.71
N SER A 130 12.81 -32.99 34.08
CA SER A 130 13.50 -32.44 32.90
C SER A 130 12.55 -32.05 31.76
N TRP A 131 11.46 -32.80 31.58
CA TRP A 131 10.44 -32.52 30.56
C TRP A 131 9.63 -31.25 30.87
N ALA A 132 9.30 -31.00 32.15
CA ALA A 132 8.54 -29.83 32.58
C ALA A 132 9.37 -28.55 32.41
N PHE A 133 10.65 -28.58 32.81
CA PHE A 133 11.58 -27.48 32.57
C PHE A 133 11.83 -27.22 31.09
N LYS A 134 11.92 -28.26 30.26
CA LYS A 134 12.06 -28.10 28.80
C LYS A 134 10.84 -27.40 28.19
N ARG A 135 9.64 -27.77 28.65
CA ARG A 135 8.38 -27.14 28.24
C ARG A 135 8.29 -25.68 28.71
N LEU A 136 8.63 -25.41 29.98
CA LEU A 136 8.63 -24.05 30.55
C LEU A 136 9.64 -23.13 29.83
N ASN A 137 10.84 -23.62 29.55
CA ASN A 137 11.86 -22.90 28.76
C ASN A 137 11.40 -22.62 27.33
N MET A 138 10.67 -23.54 26.70
CA MET A 138 10.10 -23.31 25.38
C MET A 138 9.03 -22.21 25.40
N VAL A 139 8.15 -22.22 26.40
CA VAL A 139 7.14 -21.17 26.61
C VAL A 139 7.80 -19.82 26.84
N ASN A 140 8.80 -19.77 27.73
CA ASN A 140 9.54 -18.55 28.04
C ASN A 140 10.23 -17.98 26.78
N ARG A 141 10.87 -18.83 25.96
CA ARG A 141 11.49 -18.42 24.70
C ARG A 141 10.48 -17.90 23.66
N LEU A 142 9.29 -18.51 23.57
CA LEU A 142 8.27 -18.11 22.59
C LEU A 142 7.57 -16.80 22.96
N LYS A 143 7.31 -16.56 24.25
CA LYS A 143 6.58 -15.38 24.73
C LYS A 143 7.52 -14.20 25.06
N PHE A 144 8.64 -14.47 25.73
CA PHE A 144 9.52 -13.43 26.29
C PHE A 144 10.92 -13.42 25.65
N GLY A 145 11.34 -14.51 24.99
CA GLY A 145 12.66 -14.60 24.33
C GLY A 145 12.87 -13.68 23.11
N ASN A 146 11.87 -12.90 22.72
CA ASN A 146 11.88 -12.00 21.58
C ASN A 146 11.94 -10.52 21.99
N GLU A 147 12.65 -10.18 23.08
CA GLU A 147 12.87 -8.81 23.52
C GLU A 147 13.21 -7.79 22.41
N PRO A 148 14.10 -8.06 21.43
CA PRO A 148 14.38 -7.09 20.38
C PRO A 148 13.18 -6.87 19.45
N LEU A 149 12.42 -7.92 19.12
CA LEU A 149 11.24 -7.83 18.25
C LEU A 149 10.07 -7.16 18.96
N GLN A 150 9.91 -7.35 20.27
CA GLN A 150 8.89 -6.63 21.05
C GLN A 150 9.22 -5.15 21.18
N LYS A 151 10.50 -4.80 21.40
CA LYS A 151 10.96 -3.40 21.41
C LYS A 151 10.77 -2.75 20.04
N GLU A 152 11.05 -3.48 18.96
CA GLU A 152 10.77 -3.02 17.59
C GLU A 152 9.26 -2.91 17.31
N LEU A 153 8.43 -3.84 17.77
CA LEU A 153 6.98 -3.80 17.61
C LEU A 153 6.39 -2.58 18.32
N ILE A 154 6.78 -2.32 19.56
CA ILE A 154 6.36 -1.15 20.36
C ILE A 154 6.84 0.14 19.68
N ALA A 155 8.08 0.17 19.16
CA ALA A 155 8.60 1.33 18.42
C ALA A 155 7.83 1.57 17.11
N LEU A 156 7.46 0.51 16.39
CA LEU A 156 6.65 0.57 15.17
C LEU A 156 5.22 1.03 15.48
N GLU A 157 4.61 0.53 16.55
CA GLU A 157 3.27 0.92 17.00
C GLU A 157 3.23 2.41 17.39
N GLY A 158 4.25 2.88 18.13
CA GLY A 158 4.44 4.30 18.43
C GLY A 158 4.65 5.17 17.18
N SER A 159 5.29 4.63 16.14
CA SER A 159 5.45 5.33 14.85
C SER A 159 4.15 5.38 14.03
N LEU A 160 3.23 4.44 14.26
CA LEU A 160 1.97 4.28 13.53
C LEU A 160 0.86 5.18 14.09
N GLU A 161 0.86 5.46 15.38
CA GLU A 161 -0.08 6.38 16.05
C GLU A 161 -0.34 7.71 15.31
N PRO A 162 0.67 8.50 14.92
CA PRO A 162 0.44 9.75 14.18
C PRO A 162 -0.14 9.54 12.77
N LEU A 163 -0.02 8.34 12.18
CA LEU A 163 -0.68 7.99 10.94
C LEU A 163 -2.14 7.64 11.18
N GLN A 164 -2.45 6.86 12.23
CA GLN A 164 -3.83 6.53 12.59
C GLN A 164 -4.66 7.78 12.91
N VAL A 165 -4.09 8.73 13.65
CA VAL A 165 -4.75 10.02 13.93
C VAL A 165 -5.05 10.78 12.64
N ARG A 166 -4.11 10.85 11.69
CA ARG A 166 -4.34 11.48 10.37
C ARG A 166 -5.41 10.77 9.56
N ILE A 167 -5.44 9.45 9.59
CA ILE A 167 -6.45 8.65 8.91
C ILE A 167 -7.83 8.98 9.49
N ARG A 168 -8.01 8.93 10.81
CA ARG A 168 -9.29 9.31 11.47
C ARG A 168 -9.73 10.73 11.09
N LEU A 169 -8.79 11.68 11.08
CA LEU A 169 -9.09 13.07 10.78
C LEU A 169 -9.54 13.25 9.32
N ARG A 170 -8.92 12.54 8.37
CA ARG A 170 -9.37 12.49 6.96
C ARG A 170 -10.73 11.84 6.80
N TRP A 171 -11.01 10.74 7.51
CA TRP A 171 -12.32 10.10 7.48
C TRP A 171 -13.41 11.05 7.97
N LYS A 172 -13.14 11.81 9.04
CA LYS A 172 -14.06 12.83 9.54
C LYS A 172 -14.34 13.90 8.48
N GLN A 173 -13.30 14.44 7.84
CA GLN A 173 -13.44 15.42 6.76
C GLN A 173 -14.24 14.88 5.57
N LEU A 174 -14.04 13.61 5.21
CA LEU A 174 -14.78 12.95 4.13
C LEU A 174 -16.28 12.85 4.45
N MET A 175 -16.61 12.47 5.69
CA MET A 175 -18.00 12.37 6.15
C MET A 175 -18.69 13.73 6.17
N GLU A 176 -18.02 14.78 6.68
CA GLU A 176 -18.54 16.15 6.66
C GLU A 176 -18.79 16.64 5.23
N ALA A 177 -17.87 16.37 4.30
CA ALA A 177 -18.04 16.73 2.89
C ALA A 177 -19.19 15.95 2.22
N HIS A 178 -19.37 14.67 2.57
CA HIS A 178 -20.46 13.85 2.06
C HIS A 178 -21.83 14.36 2.55
N GLU A 179 -21.91 14.76 3.81
CA GLU A 179 -23.13 15.36 4.38
C GLU A 179 -23.49 16.68 3.70
N MET A 180 -22.49 17.55 3.47
CA MET A 180 -22.68 18.79 2.72
C MET A 180 -23.18 18.54 1.29
N TRP A 181 -22.66 17.51 0.62
CA TRP A 181 -23.08 17.14 -0.72
C TRP A 181 -24.54 16.65 -0.75
N ASN A 182 -24.92 15.79 0.20
CA ASN A 182 -26.31 15.31 0.33
C ASN A 182 -27.28 16.48 0.56
N LYS A 183 -26.91 17.45 1.39
CA LYS A 183 -27.71 18.66 1.62
C LYS A 183 -27.88 19.49 0.36
N ALA A 184 -26.79 19.74 -0.37
CA ALA A 184 -26.83 20.49 -1.62
C ALA A 184 -27.70 19.80 -2.69
N GLN A 185 -27.63 18.46 -2.75
CA GLN A 185 -28.46 17.68 -3.66
C GLN A 185 -29.95 17.79 -3.31
N PHE A 186 -30.28 17.71 -2.02
CA PHE A 186 -31.66 17.92 -1.55
C PHE A 186 -32.18 19.33 -1.87
N GLU A 187 -31.36 20.37 -1.69
CA GLU A 187 -31.71 21.74 -2.06
C GLU A 187 -31.96 21.89 -3.56
N TYR A 188 -31.12 21.25 -4.39
CA TYR A 188 -31.29 21.22 -5.85
C TYR A 188 -32.60 20.55 -6.26
N ASP A 189 -32.89 19.37 -5.69
CA ASP A 189 -34.11 18.61 -6.00
C ASP A 189 -35.37 19.39 -5.59
N ASN A 190 -35.34 20.09 -4.46
CA ASN A 190 -36.44 20.96 -4.04
C ASN A 190 -36.63 22.15 -4.97
N ALA A 191 -35.54 22.76 -5.44
CA ALA A 191 -35.60 23.84 -6.43
C ALA A 191 -36.10 23.36 -7.80
N ALA A 192 -35.74 22.13 -8.21
CA ALA A 192 -36.29 21.51 -9.41
C ALA A 192 -37.80 21.30 -9.29
N LYS A 193 -38.27 20.67 -8.21
CA LYS A 193 -39.71 20.47 -7.93
C LYS A 193 -40.48 21.78 -7.86
N ALA A 194 -39.91 22.84 -7.27
CA ALA A 194 -40.54 24.15 -7.21
C ALA A 194 -40.67 24.80 -8.61
N ARG A 195 -39.67 24.61 -9.48
CA ARG A 195 -39.77 25.06 -10.88
C ARG A 195 -40.83 24.30 -11.64
N ASP A 196 -40.84 22.98 -11.53
CA ASP A 196 -41.81 22.11 -12.22
C ASP A 196 -43.23 22.46 -11.79
N LYS A 197 -43.47 22.65 -10.48
CA LYS A 197 -44.75 23.12 -9.96
C LYS A 197 -45.16 24.49 -10.52
N LYS A 198 -44.23 25.43 -10.64
CA LYS A 198 -44.53 26.75 -11.22
C LYS A 198 -44.83 26.67 -12.71
N VAL A 199 -44.19 25.74 -13.43
CA VAL A 199 -44.52 25.46 -14.83
C VAL A 199 -45.92 24.88 -14.93
N GLU A 200 -46.30 23.94 -14.05
CA GLU A 200 -47.67 23.41 -13.97
C GLU A 200 -48.70 24.52 -13.70
N GLU A 201 -48.46 25.38 -12.70
CA GLU A 201 -49.33 26.52 -12.38
C GLU A 201 -49.47 27.49 -13.58
N MET A 202 -48.38 27.78 -14.32
CA MET A 202 -48.44 28.62 -15.53
C MET A 202 -49.19 27.95 -16.69
N VAL A 203 -49.06 26.63 -16.84
CA VAL A 203 -49.81 25.86 -17.85
C VAL A 203 -51.30 25.84 -17.51
N GLU A 204 -51.68 25.74 -16.22
CA GLU A 204 -53.07 25.82 -15.78
C GLU A 204 -53.67 27.22 -15.98
N GLU A 205 -52.93 28.29 -15.64
CA GLU A 205 -53.42 29.67 -15.70
C GLU A 205 -53.45 30.23 -17.13
N PHE A 206 -52.44 29.91 -17.94
CA PHE A 206 -52.24 30.53 -19.26
C PHE A 206 -52.13 29.54 -20.41
N GLY A 207 -52.31 28.23 -20.22
CA GLY A 207 -51.94 27.19 -21.21
C GLY A 207 -52.36 27.49 -22.66
N ALA A 208 -53.61 27.91 -22.88
CA ALA A 208 -54.12 28.23 -24.21
C ALA A 208 -53.57 29.54 -24.82
N GLU A 209 -53.12 30.48 -23.99
CA GLU A 209 -52.56 31.77 -24.39
C GLU A 209 -51.03 31.73 -24.47
N TYR A 210 -50.39 30.97 -23.59
CA TYR A 210 -48.98 30.64 -23.60
C TYR A 210 -48.60 29.83 -24.85
N ASP A 211 -49.38 28.80 -25.21
CA ASP A 211 -49.21 28.07 -26.46
C ASP A 211 -49.42 28.98 -27.68
N ARG A 212 -50.38 29.92 -27.63
CA ARG A 212 -50.55 30.92 -28.71
C ARG A 212 -49.37 31.86 -28.83
N VAL A 213 -48.79 32.34 -27.73
CA VAL A 213 -47.62 33.23 -27.73
C VAL A 213 -46.38 32.48 -28.21
N LEU A 214 -46.15 31.24 -27.74
CA LEU A 214 -45.07 30.39 -28.24
C LEU A 214 -45.24 30.11 -29.75
N LYS A 215 -46.46 29.78 -30.18
CA LYS A 215 -46.80 29.53 -31.58
C LYS A 215 -46.64 30.76 -32.46
N ALA A 216 -46.95 31.96 -31.94
CA ALA A 216 -46.80 33.23 -32.65
C ALA A 216 -45.35 33.72 -32.73
N HIS A 217 -44.51 33.45 -31.72
CA HIS A 217 -43.12 33.91 -31.69
C HIS A 217 -42.12 32.91 -32.31
N LEU A 218 -42.37 31.60 -32.22
CA LEU A 218 -41.44 30.56 -32.69
C LEU A 218 -41.87 29.90 -34.00
N GLY A 219 -43.12 30.06 -34.46
CA GLY A 219 -43.55 29.71 -35.82
C GLY A 219 -43.51 28.22 -36.20
N PHE A 220 -43.42 27.30 -35.25
CA PHE A 220 -43.43 25.86 -35.52
C PHE A 220 -44.56 25.16 -34.74
N ASP A 221 -45.35 24.34 -35.44
CA ASP A 221 -46.36 23.45 -34.88
C ASP A 221 -45.66 22.23 -34.24
N TYR A 222 -45.61 22.16 -32.92
CA TYR A 222 -45.36 20.91 -32.20
C TYR A 222 -46.52 20.64 -31.24
N HIS A 223 -47.13 19.46 -31.36
CA HIS A 223 -47.99 18.91 -30.31
C HIS A 223 -47.09 18.45 -29.15
N LEU A 224 -47.50 18.77 -27.92
CA LEU A 224 -46.74 18.55 -26.68
C LEU A 224 -46.43 17.07 -26.35
N SER A 225 -46.86 16.11 -27.18
CA SER A 225 -46.61 14.67 -27.02
C SER A 225 -45.26 14.19 -27.57
N ASP A 226 -44.53 15.02 -28.33
CA ASP A 226 -43.41 14.51 -29.16
C ASP A 226 -42.01 14.90 -28.65
N LEU A 227 -41.90 15.60 -27.52
CA LEU A 227 -40.61 16.01 -26.95
C LEU A 227 -40.05 14.95 -25.99
N THR A 228 -39.25 14.03 -26.52
CA THR A 228 -38.27 13.29 -25.71
C THR A 228 -37.06 14.20 -25.42
N PRO A 229 -36.48 14.17 -24.21
CA PRO A 229 -35.44 15.10 -23.84
C PRO A 229 -34.12 14.61 -24.41
N LEU A 230 -33.62 15.29 -25.44
CA LEU A 230 -32.21 15.51 -25.79
C LEU A 230 -32.12 15.77 -27.29
N GLN A 231 -32.09 17.06 -27.67
CA GLN A 231 -31.26 17.62 -28.76
C GLN A 231 -31.80 19.00 -29.17
N SER A 232 -31.05 20.06 -28.83
CA SER A 232 -30.83 21.25 -29.67
C SER A 232 -30.19 22.38 -28.85
N PHE A 233 -28.90 22.23 -28.56
CA PHE A 233 -28.04 23.38 -28.25
C PHE A 233 -27.03 23.52 -29.37
N THR A 234 -27.48 23.92 -30.56
CA THR A 234 -26.68 24.52 -31.62
C THR A 234 -27.62 24.92 -32.74
N LEU A 235 -27.72 26.21 -33.01
CA LEU A 235 -27.54 26.87 -34.32
C LEU A 235 -28.33 28.18 -34.31
N LEU A 236 -27.62 29.24 -33.88
CA LEU A 236 -27.86 30.58 -34.39
C LEU A 236 -27.35 30.58 -35.82
N ASP A 237 -28.26 30.48 -36.80
CA ASP A 237 -27.93 30.88 -38.17
C ASP A 237 -28.67 32.18 -38.51
N SER A 238 -27.83 33.18 -38.72
CA SER A 238 -28.07 34.45 -39.34
C SER A 238 -28.57 34.26 -40.77
N SER A 239 -29.88 34.30 -40.96
CA SER A 239 -30.48 34.69 -42.24
C SER A 239 -31.93 35.04 -41.99
N LEU A 240 -32.28 36.33 -42.13
CA LEU A 240 -33.54 36.81 -42.71
C LEU A 240 -33.47 38.35 -42.71
N PHE A 241 -32.66 38.85 -43.64
CA PHE A 241 -32.69 40.23 -44.08
C PHE A 241 -33.37 40.24 -45.45
N THR A 242 -34.69 40.42 -45.50
CA THR A 242 -35.44 40.86 -46.69
C THR A 242 -36.81 41.41 -46.27
N GLN A 243 -37.15 42.59 -46.80
CA GLN A 243 -38.21 43.52 -46.41
C GLN A 243 -39.61 43.20 -47.01
N PRO A 244 -40.56 44.16 -47.17
CA PRO A 244 -41.45 44.82 -46.19
C PRO A 244 -42.94 44.77 -46.62
N SER A 245 -43.89 45.20 -45.77
CA SER A 245 -45.15 45.78 -46.27
C SER A 245 -45.84 46.75 -45.30
N SER A 246 -46.05 47.97 -45.84
CA SER A 246 -47.10 48.95 -45.54
C SER A 246 -47.38 49.36 -44.09
N ILE A 247 -46.89 50.54 -43.70
CA ILE A 247 -47.70 51.72 -43.28
C ILE A 247 -46.72 52.89 -43.08
N ASP A 248 -46.88 53.93 -43.89
CA ASP A 248 -46.07 55.15 -43.88
C ASP A 248 -46.49 56.12 -42.78
N LEU A 249 -45.60 56.41 -41.83
CA LEU A 249 -45.67 57.59 -40.97
C LEU A 249 -44.24 58.16 -40.77
N PRO A 250 -43.86 59.27 -41.42
CA PRO A 250 -42.48 59.79 -41.42
C PRO A 250 -42.01 60.36 -40.07
N LEU A 251 -42.94 60.67 -39.15
CA LEU A 251 -42.61 61.23 -37.83
C LEU A 251 -42.13 60.17 -36.81
N VAL A 252 -42.61 58.93 -36.91
CA VAL A 252 -42.21 57.84 -36.00
C VAL A 252 -40.79 57.36 -36.32
N ARG A 253 -40.38 57.38 -37.60
CA ARG A 253 -39.00 57.03 -38.02
C ARG A 253 -37.95 58.02 -37.52
N ILE A 254 -38.26 59.31 -37.49
CA ILE A 254 -37.34 60.33 -36.97
C ILE A 254 -37.29 60.27 -35.44
N ALA A 255 -38.42 60.06 -34.76
CA ALA A 255 -38.47 59.92 -33.30
C ALA A 255 -37.77 58.64 -32.81
N VAL A 256 -37.99 57.49 -33.46
CA VAL A 256 -37.30 56.23 -33.14
C VAL A 256 -35.81 56.32 -33.49
N GLY A 257 -35.44 57.03 -34.57
CA GLY A 257 -34.06 57.30 -34.93
C GLY A 257 -33.31 58.16 -33.91
N ILE A 258 -33.93 59.22 -33.39
CA ILE A 258 -33.33 60.10 -32.38
C ILE A 258 -33.23 59.39 -31.02
N VAL A 259 -34.26 58.63 -30.62
CA VAL A 259 -34.25 57.84 -29.38
C VAL A 259 -33.22 56.70 -29.47
N ALA A 260 -33.10 56.01 -30.61
CA ALA A 260 -32.08 54.99 -30.83
C ALA A 260 -30.66 55.57 -30.92
N TYR A 261 -30.46 56.75 -31.49
CA TYR A 261 -29.16 57.42 -31.58
C TYR A 261 -28.68 57.95 -30.21
N LEU A 262 -29.60 58.46 -29.39
CA LEU A 262 -29.30 58.92 -28.03
C LEU A 262 -29.09 57.76 -27.05
N LEU A 263 -29.85 56.66 -27.15
CA LEU A 263 -29.62 55.44 -26.36
C LEU A 263 -28.37 54.65 -26.82
N SER A 264 -28.01 54.68 -28.10
CA SER A 264 -26.76 54.07 -28.59
C SER A 264 -25.51 54.88 -28.25
N SER A 265 -25.64 56.19 -28.04
CA SER A 265 -24.50 57.06 -27.71
C SER A 265 -24.18 57.12 -26.21
N SER A 266 -25.15 56.90 -25.32
CA SER A 266 -24.92 56.95 -23.86
C SER A 266 -24.69 55.59 -23.19
N LEU A 267 -24.95 54.47 -23.88
CA LEU A 267 -24.86 53.12 -23.32
C LEU A 267 -24.23 52.17 -24.34
N PHE A 268 -22.95 52.35 -24.69
CA PHE A 268 -22.01 51.27 -25.06
C PHE A 268 -20.68 51.85 -25.55
N ARG A 269 -19.83 52.30 -24.62
CA ARG A 269 -18.38 52.30 -24.86
C ARG A 269 -17.79 51.05 -24.21
N GLN A 270 -18.15 49.89 -24.75
CA GLN A 270 -17.36 48.68 -24.50
C GLN A 270 -16.11 48.77 -25.38
N PRO A 271 -14.90 48.55 -24.83
CA PRO A 271 -13.70 48.45 -25.65
C PRO A 271 -13.90 47.28 -26.64
N SER A 272 -13.62 47.54 -27.91
CA SER A 272 -13.79 46.63 -29.03
C SER A 272 -13.11 45.27 -28.74
N PRO A 273 -13.81 44.13 -28.83
CA PRO A 273 -13.19 42.82 -28.78
C PRO A 273 -12.61 42.50 -30.17
N CYS A 274 -11.49 43.14 -30.50
CA CYS A 274 -10.63 42.73 -31.61
C CYS A 274 -9.25 42.33 -31.08
N ALA A 275 -9.27 41.22 -30.36
CA ALA A 275 -8.18 40.27 -30.30
C ALA A 275 -8.87 38.96 -29.94
N TYR A 276 -8.77 37.96 -30.80
CA TYR A 276 -9.06 36.59 -30.40
C TYR A 276 -8.05 36.24 -29.30
N ARG A 277 -8.36 36.62 -28.06
CA ARG A 277 -7.59 36.22 -26.90
C ARG A 277 -7.94 34.75 -26.73
N VAL A 278 -7.13 33.88 -27.33
CA VAL A 278 -7.09 32.48 -26.93
C VAL A 278 -6.83 32.55 -25.43
N GLU A 279 -7.86 32.26 -24.62
CA GLU A 279 -7.73 32.17 -23.18
C GLU A 279 -6.89 30.92 -22.89
N TYR A 280 -5.57 31.04 -23.10
CA TYR A 280 -4.65 30.16 -22.43
C TYR A 280 -4.95 30.30 -20.95
N ARG A 281 -5.28 29.18 -20.31
CA ARG A 281 -5.43 29.07 -18.86
C ARG A 281 -4.09 29.43 -18.22
N ASP A 282 -3.89 30.72 -18.09
CA ASP A 282 -2.66 31.33 -17.63
C ASP A 282 -2.44 30.84 -16.20
N MET A 283 -1.34 30.10 -15.97
CA MET A 283 -1.03 29.63 -14.61
C MET A 283 -1.09 30.82 -13.67
N ASN A 284 -1.79 30.60 -12.55
CA ASN A 284 -2.11 31.68 -11.63
C ASN A 284 -0.78 32.28 -11.12
N LYS A 285 -0.68 33.61 -11.11
CA LYS A 285 0.56 34.32 -10.73
C LYS A 285 1.14 33.79 -9.42
N LYS A 286 0.27 33.49 -8.45
CA LYS A 286 0.66 32.92 -7.14
C LYS A 286 1.31 31.53 -7.29
N GLU A 287 0.81 30.68 -8.17
CA GLU A 287 1.35 29.33 -8.41
C GLU A 287 2.71 29.38 -9.10
N VAL A 288 2.86 30.25 -10.10
CA VAL A 288 4.14 30.45 -10.79
C VAL A 288 5.21 30.91 -9.80
N PHE A 289 4.90 31.86 -8.91
CA PHE A 289 5.86 32.30 -7.91
C PHE A 289 6.14 31.27 -6.83
N LYS A 290 5.20 30.38 -6.50
CA LYS A 290 5.46 29.22 -5.64
C LYS A 290 6.50 28.29 -6.28
N LEU A 291 6.35 27.99 -7.57
CA LEU A 291 7.28 27.15 -8.32
C LEU A 291 8.64 27.83 -8.58
N ALA A 292 8.65 29.14 -8.80
CA ALA A 292 9.85 29.94 -9.02
C ALA A 292 10.58 30.31 -7.72
N LYS A 293 10.07 29.90 -6.55
CA LYS A 293 10.69 30.17 -5.26
C LYS A 293 12.10 29.58 -5.23
N GLY A 294 13.10 30.42 -4.98
CA GLY A 294 14.52 30.03 -5.02
C GLY A 294 15.25 30.31 -6.33
N PHE A 295 14.55 30.77 -7.38
CA PHE A 295 15.21 31.25 -8.59
C PHE A 295 16.06 32.50 -8.32
N ARG A 296 17.17 32.64 -9.05
CA ARG A 296 18.09 33.78 -8.91
C ARG A 296 17.61 34.99 -9.72
N GLY A 297 17.84 36.19 -9.18
CA GLY A 297 17.62 37.46 -9.89
C GLY A 297 16.14 37.77 -10.16
N ARG A 298 15.84 38.36 -11.33
CA ARG A 298 14.48 38.80 -11.69
C ARG A 298 13.48 37.67 -11.88
N ALA A 299 13.94 36.43 -12.08
CA ALA A 299 13.08 35.26 -12.26
C ALA A 299 12.23 34.90 -11.03
N LYS A 300 12.59 35.39 -9.84
CA LYS A 300 11.77 35.20 -8.62
C LYS A 300 10.71 36.29 -8.40
N ASN A 301 10.83 37.44 -9.08
CA ASN A 301 10.01 38.63 -8.84
C ASN A 301 9.15 39.03 -10.06
N CYS A 302 9.63 38.77 -11.28
CA CYS A 302 8.97 39.20 -12.52
C CYS A 302 8.21 38.03 -13.16
N ILE A 303 6.89 38.12 -13.25
CA ILE A 303 6.02 37.00 -13.69
C ILE A 303 6.36 36.48 -15.10
N ARG A 304 6.66 37.37 -16.05
CA ARG A 304 7.01 36.99 -17.43
C ARG A 304 8.25 36.11 -17.47
N ILE A 305 9.31 36.54 -16.79
CA ILE A 305 10.59 35.79 -16.71
C ILE A 305 10.41 34.51 -15.89
N ALA A 306 9.62 34.56 -14.81
CA ALA A 306 9.35 33.42 -13.95
C ALA A 306 8.66 32.29 -14.73
N ARG A 307 7.62 32.60 -15.52
CA ARG A 307 6.88 31.63 -16.35
C ARG A 307 7.83 30.87 -17.29
N GLU A 308 8.58 31.61 -18.12
CA GLU A 308 9.54 31.03 -19.06
C GLU A 308 10.58 30.13 -18.38
N ARG A 309 11.05 30.53 -17.19
CA ARG A 309 12.03 29.76 -16.41
C ARG A 309 11.42 28.52 -15.77
N VAL A 310 10.20 28.63 -15.22
CA VAL A 310 9.49 27.52 -14.58
C VAL A 310 9.17 26.45 -15.63
N GLU A 311 8.69 26.83 -16.81
CA GLU A 311 8.42 25.90 -17.90
C GLU A 311 9.67 25.11 -18.30
N LYS A 312 10.80 25.81 -18.52
CA LYS A 312 12.09 25.17 -18.81
C LYS A 312 12.55 24.25 -17.67
N ALA A 313 12.40 24.68 -16.41
CA ALA A 313 12.77 23.88 -15.26
C ALA A 313 11.92 22.61 -15.14
N LEU A 314 10.62 22.68 -15.44
CA LEU A 314 9.73 21.52 -15.46
C LEU A 314 10.09 20.55 -16.59
N GLN A 315 10.42 21.07 -17.78
CA GLN A 315 10.92 20.26 -18.90
C GLN A 315 12.23 19.55 -18.53
N TYR A 316 13.19 20.27 -17.94
CA TYR A 316 14.44 19.67 -17.46
C TYR A 316 14.20 18.66 -16.35
N SER A 317 13.34 18.96 -15.36
CA SER A 317 12.97 18.00 -14.32
C SER A 317 12.41 16.70 -14.90
N TYR A 318 11.55 16.77 -15.92
CA TYR A 318 11.02 15.59 -16.60
C TYR A 318 12.13 14.79 -17.32
N ARG A 319 12.95 15.47 -18.12
CA ARG A 319 14.07 14.86 -18.84
C ARG A 319 15.07 14.22 -17.88
N ASP A 320 15.43 14.94 -16.82
CA ASP A 320 16.51 14.58 -15.90
C ASP A 320 16.11 13.44 -14.97
N ARG A 321 14.81 13.22 -14.70
CA ARG A 321 14.35 11.97 -14.05
C ARG A 321 14.73 10.73 -14.85
N ARG A 322 14.77 10.81 -16.19
CA ARG A 322 15.22 9.72 -17.05
C ARG A 322 16.75 9.68 -17.13
N ASN A 323 17.41 10.83 -17.25
CA ASN A 323 18.88 10.91 -17.29
C ASN A 323 19.53 10.40 -16.00
N LYS A 324 18.98 10.74 -14.83
CA LYS A 324 19.46 10.26 -13.52
C LYS A 324 19.61 8.74 -13.48
N LYS A 325 18.72 7.98 -14.13
CA LYS A 325 18.84 6.52 -14.20
C LYS A 325 20.06 6.06 -15.02
N ARG A 326 20.42 6.80 -16.07
CA ARG A 326 21.62 6.56 -16.88
C ARG A 326 22.87 6.96 -16.11
N ASP A 327 22.87 8.14 -15.50
CA ASP A 327 24.01 8.68 -14.74
C ASP A 327 24.35 7.76 -13.55
N MET A 328 23.33 7.33 -12.80
CA MET A 328 23.52 6.36 -11.71
C MET A 328 24.05 5.02 -12.21
N ARG A 329 23.60 4.54 -13.37
CA ARG A 329 24.11 3.30 -13.96
C ARG A 329 25.58 3.45 -14.39
N SER A 330 25.96 4.57 -15.00
CA SER A 330 27.35 4.87 -15.35
C SER A 330 28.24 4.87 -14.10
N LEU A 331 27.80 5.55 -13.03
CA LEU A 331 28.50 5.57 -11.76
C LEU A 331 28.68 4.16 -11.16
N TRP A 332 27.65 3.32 -11.19
CA TRP A 332 27.78 1.94 -10.71
C TRP A 332 28.78 1.14 -11.53
N ILE A 333 28.77 1.30 -12.86
CA ILE A 333 29.74 0.63 -13.75
C ILE A 333 31.16 1.09 -13.45
N GLU A 334 31.38 2.39 -13.25
CA GLU A 334 32.69 2.95 -12.89
C GLU A 334 33.21 2.37 -11.57
N ARG A 335 32.35 2.29 -10.55
CA ARG A 335 32.68 1.69 -9.25
C ARG A 335 33.04 0.21 -9.37
N ILE A 336 32.22 -0.57 -10.08
CA ILE A 336 32.48 -2.00 -10.30
C ILE A 336 33.78 -2.17 -11.09
N ASN A 337 34.00 -1.36 -12.12
CA ASN A 337 35.22 -1.41 -12.93
C ASN A 337 36.48 -1.13 -12.09
N ALA A 338 36.41 -0.16 -11.16
CA ALA A 338 37.48 0.06 -10.20
C ALA A 338 37.73 -1.20 -9.34
N GLY A 339 36.68 -1.81 -8.79
CA GLY A 339 36.78 -3.04 -8.01
C GLY A 339 37.35 -4.23 -8.81
N THR A 340 36.86 -4.48 -10.02
CA THR A 340 37.33 -5.61 -10.84
C THR A 340 38.78 -5.43 -11.28
N ARG A 341 39.22 -4.17 -11.52
CA ARG A 341 40.61 -3.86 -11.88
C ARG A 341 41.60 -4.18 -10.77
N VAL A 342 41.25 -3.98 -9.50
CA VAL A 342 42.07 -4.41 -8.35
C VAL A 342 42.35 -5.91 -8.40
N HIS A 343 41.40 -6.69 -8.91
CA HIS A 343 41.52 -8.14 -9.07
C HIS A 343 42.01 -8.58 -10.47
N GLY A 344 42.44 -7.64 -11.32
CA GLY A 344 43.00 -7.93 -12.65
C GLY A 344 41.99 -8.37 -13.70
N VAL A 345 40.70 -8.10 -13.51
CA VAL A 345 39.61 -8.51 -14.42
C VAL A 345 38.95 -7.27 -15.03
N ASN A 346 38.61 -7.33 -16.33
CA ASN A 346 37.82 -6.29 -17.00
C ASN A 346 36.32 -6.44 -16.68
N TYR A 347 35.62 -5.34 -16.43
CA TYR A 347 34.19 -5.30 -16.14
C TYR A 347 33.33 -6.09 -17.15
N GLY A 348 33.60 -5.98 -18.45
CA GLY A 348 32.83 -6.66 -19.49
C GLY A 348 32.88 -8.19 -19.35
N ASN A 349 34.09 -8.72 -19.15
CA ASN A 349 34.30 -10.15 -18.96
C ASN A 349 33.76 -10.62 -17.60
N PHE A 350 33.90 -9.79 -16.55
CA PHE A 350 33.34 -10.06 -15.23
C PHE A 350 31.81 -10.26 -15.29
N MET A 351 31.10 -9.32 -15.93
CA MET A 351 29.65 -9.42 -16.10
C MET A 351 29.25 -10.62 -16.96
N HIS A 352 30.04 -10.93 -17.99
CA HIS A 352 29.82 -12.11 -18.83
C HIS A 352 29.94 -13.41 -18.01
N GLY A 353 30.97 -13.53 -17.17
CA GLY A 353 31.13 -14.68 -16.28
C GLY A 353 29.97 -14.85 -15.29
N LEU A 354 29.48 -13.75 -14.70
CA LEU A 354 28.31 -13.81 -13.80
C LEU A 354 27.03 -14.27 -14.51
N ILE A 355 26.80 -13.82 -15.75
CA ILE A 355 25.65 -14.26 -16.55
C ILE A 355 25.74 -15.75 -16.88
N LYS A 356 26.96 -16.25 -17.18
CA LYS A 356 27.20 -17.66 -17.49
C LYS A 356 26.91 -18.59 -16.31
N GLU A 357 27.25 -18.17 -15.09
CA GLU A 357 26.93 -18.88 -13.84
C GLU A 357 25.50 -18.61 -13.35
N ASN A 358 24.67 -17.92 -14.15
CA ASN A 358 23.29 -17.56 -13.83
C ASN A 358 23.13 -16.75 -12.52
N ILE A 359 24.14 -15.96 -12.16
CA ILE A 359 24.12 -15.08 -10.99
C ILE A 359 23.49 -13.74 -11.38
N GLN A 360 22.20 -13.58 -11.09
CA GLN A 360 21.42 -12.39 -11.44
C GLN A 360 21.53 -11.28 -10.38
N ILE A 361 22.66 -10.61 -10.32
CA ILE A 361 22.89 -9.49 -9.37
C ILE A 361 22.73 -8.13 -10.08
N ASN A 362 21.99 -7.23 -9.42
CA ASN A 362 21.85 -5.84 -9.87
C ASN A 362 23.15 -5.05 -9.69
N ARG A 363 23.47 -4.19 -10.67
CA ARG A 363 24.69 -3.36 -10.65
C ARG A 363 24.75 -2.39 -9.46
N LYS A 364 23.60 -1.95 -8.95
CA LYS A 364 23.54 -1.15 -7.72
C LYS A 364 24.18 -1.92 -6.56
N VAL A 365 23.65 -3.12 -6.27
CA VAL A 365 24.13 -4.00 -5.20
C VAL A 365 25.60 -4.38 -5.44
N LEU A 366 25.96 -4.70 -6.68
CA LEU A 366 27.33 -5.05 -7.04
C LEU A 366 28.32 -3.89 -6.80
N SER A 367 27.90 -2.65 -7.05
CA SER A 367 28.71 -1.47 -6.75
C SER A 367 28.84 -1.21 -5.25
N GLU A 368 27.80 -1.52 -4.46
CA GLU A 368 27.84 -1.39 -3.00
C GLU A 368 28.75 -2.47 -2.38
N LEU A 369 28.65 -3.72 -2.85
CA LEU A 369 29.54 -4.81 -2.46
C LEU A 369 31.00 -4.48 -2.76
N SER A 370 31.28 -3.93 -3.94
CA SER A 370 32.64 -3.51 -4.30
C SER A 370 33.23 -2.45 -3.37
N MET A 371 32.39 -1.63 -2.72
CA MET A 371 32.83 -0.54 -1.85
C MET A 371 32.94 -0.96 -0.39
N HIS A 372 31.95 -1.70 0.11
CA HIS A 372 31.82 -2.00 1.53
C HIS A 372 32.35 -3.40 1.89
N GLU A 373 32.26 -4.36 0.97
CA GLU A 373 32.48 -5.78 1.25
C GLU A 373 33.50 -6.39 0.27
N PRO A 374 34.80 -6.06 0.41
CA PRO A 374 35.83 -6.46 -0.55
C PRO A 374 36.02 -7.98 -0.64
N TYR A 375 35.83 -8.71 0.47
CA TYR A 375 35.96 -10.18 0.51
C TYR A 375 34.84 -10.87 -0.28
N SER A 376 33.60 -10.45 -0.07
CA SER A 376 32.42 -10.95 -0.80
C SER A 376 32.52 -10.63 -2.30
N PHE A 377 32.98 -9.41 -2.63
CA PHE A 377 33.20 -9.01 -4.02
C PHE A 377 34.31 -9.84 -4.68
N LYS A 378 35.40 -10.14 -3.98
CA LYS A 378 36.48 -11.00 -4.49
C LYS A 378 35.96 -12.41 -4.81
N ALA A 379 35.15 -13.00 -3.94
CA ALA A 379 34.56 -14.32 -4.19
C ALA A 379 33.73 -14.35 -5.50
N LEU A 380 32.95 -13.29 -5.77
CA LEU A 380 32.22 -13.16 -7.04
C LEU A 380 33.14 -13.03 -8.26
N VAL A 381 34.26 -12.32 -8.10
CA VAL A 381 35.27 -12.21 -9.17
C VAL A 381 35.94 -13.55 -9.44
N ASP A 382 36.23 -14.33 -8.40
CA ASP A 382 36.83 -15.66 -8.54
C ASP A 382 35.87 -16.64 -9.24
N VAL A 383 34.59 -16.65 -8.87
CA VAL A 383 33.53 -17.41 -9.57
C VAL A 383 33.41 -16.99 -11.05
N SER A 384 33.45 -15.69 -11.32
CA SER A 384 33.40 -15.19 -12.70
C SER A 384 34.64 -15.58 -13.52
N ARG A 385 35.82 -15.65 -12.88
CA ARG A 385 37.06 -16.11 -13.50
C ARG A 385 37.01 -17.60 -13.85
N THR A 386 36.47 -18.45 -12.96
CA THR A 386 36.31 -19.88 -13.25
C THR A 386 35.30 -20.12 -14.37
N ALA A 387 34.23 -19.32 -14.44
CA ALA A 387 33.19 -19.43 -15.44
C ALA A 387 33.67 -19.11 -16.87
N PHE A 388 34.50 -18.05 -17.01
CA PHE A 388 34.91 -17.52 -18.31
C PHE A 388 36.43 -17.45 -18.45
N SER A 389 36.99 -18.37 -19.25
CA SER A 389 38.43 -18.48 -19.54
C SER A 389 39.03 -17.27 -20.30
N GLY A 390 38.19 -16.40 -20.87
CA GLY A 390 38.63 -15.15 -21.51
C GLY A 390 39.10 -14.08 -20.51
N ASN A 391 38.98 -14.32 -19.20
CA ASN A 391 39.62 -13.55 -18.14
C ASN A 391 41.13 -13.83 -18.07
N ARG A 392 41.85 -13.50 -19.14
CA ARG A 392 43.30 -13.31 -19.02
C ARG A 392 43.53 -12.20 -18.00
N PRO A 393 44.44 -12.37 -17.02
CA PRO A 393 44.81 -11.26 -16.16
C PRO A 393 45.20 -10.11 -17.11
N LEU A 394 44.55 -8.96 -16.96
CA LEU A 394 45.03 -7.74 -17.61
C LEU A 394 46.53 -7.72 -17.32
N SER A 395 47.35 -7.87 -18.37
CA SER A 395 48.80 -7.79 -18.21
C SER A 395 49.02 -6.54 -17.39
N THR A 396 49.53 -6.70 -16.16
CA THR A 396 50.03 -5.56 -15.41
C THR A 396 50.90 -4.85 -16.42
N THR A 397 50.50 -3.65 -16.83
CA THR A 397 51.43 -2.80 -17.55
C THR A 397 52.55 -2.70 -16.56
N THR A 398 53.63 -3.42 -16.85
CA THR A 398 54.87 -3.31 -16.13
C THR A 398 55.11 -1.82 -16.07
N LYS A 399 54.98 -1.30 -14.85
CA LYS A 399 55.67 -0.11 -14.37
C LYS A 399 56.65 0.39 -15.44
N LYS A 400 56.37 1.55 -16.06
CA LYS A 400 57.47 2.40 -16.53
C LYS A 400 58.21 2.90 -15.28
N GLU A 401 58.86 1.99 -14.57
CA GLU A 401 59.82 2.28 -13.49
C GLU A 401 61.25 2.42 -14.04
N GLY A 402 61.40 2.56 -15.35
CA GLY A 402 62.70 2.67 -16.02
C GLY A 402 63.07 4.05 -16.56
N LEU A 403 62.36 5.13 -16.22
CA LEU A 403 62.63 6.48 -16.77
C LEU A 403 62.73 7.59 -15.71
N ALA A 404 63.10 7.26 -14.48
CA ALA A 404 63.24 8.25 -13.39
C ALA A 404 64.55 8.10 -12.59
N ILE A 405 65.63 7.63 -13.22
CA ILE A 405 67.01 7.75 -12.70
C ILE A 405 67.89 8.03 -13.93
N LEU A 406 68.07 9.31 -14.28
CA LEU A 406 69.08 9.91 -15.16
C LEU A 406 68.56 11.27 -15.70
N VAL A 407 68.30 12.20 -14.78
CA VAL A 407 68.45 13.67 -14.88
C VAL A 407 68.62 14.14 -13.45
#